data_AF-A0A356TTL6-F1
#
_entry.id   AF-A0A356TTL6-F1
#
_cell.length_a   1.000
_cell.length_b   1.000
_cell.length_c   1.000
_cell.angle_alpha   90.00
_cell.angle_beta   90.00
_cell.angle_gamma   90.00
#
_symmetry.space_group_name_H-M   'P 1'
#
loop_
_entity.id
_entity.type
_entity.pdbx_description
1 polymer ?
#
loop_
_entity_poly.entity_id
_entity_poly.type
_entity_poly.pdbx_seq_one_letter_code
_entity_poly.pdbx_strand_id
1 'polypeptide(L)'
;MRFGSLLTRVFLLAACGPRDLAVGERCQSDGQCASGMCVMEPFLGATCKDPCGGNDSNCPAGEVCSGRAAGNVAYCEPALVGE
;
A
#
# COMPACT_ATOMS: atom_id res chain seq x y z
N MET A 1 -35.13 -23.05 32.00
CA MET A 1 -33.83 -22.92 31.30
C MET A 1 -34.12 -22.50 29.86
N ARG A 2 -34.05 -21.21 29.54
CA ARG A 2 -34.26 -20.69 28.17
C ARG A 2 -32.94 -20.08 27.69
N PHE A 3 -32.10 -20.94 27.12
CA PHE A 3 -30.94 -20.53 26.32
C PHE A 3 -31.45 -20.18 24.93
N GLY A 4 -31.38 -18.91 24.54
CA GLY A 4 -31.75 -18.55 23.17
C GLY A 4 -31.90 -17.06 22.97
N SER A 5 -30.78 -16.34 22.90
CA SER A 5 -30.59 -15.15 22.04
C SER A 5 -29.28 -14.45 22.41
N LEU A 6 -28.16 -15.04 22.01
CA LEU A 6 -26.83 -14.43 22.19
C LEU A 6 -26.00 -14.46 20.90
N LEU A 7 -26.65 -14.59 19.73
CA LEU A 7 -25.96 -14.77 18.44
C LEU A 7 -26.19 -13.64 17.42
N THR A 8 -26.75 -12.49 17.82
CA THR A 8 -26.96 -11.34 16.91
C THR A 8 -25.80 -10.32 16.94
N ARG A 9 -24.60 -10.71 17.37
CA ARG A 9 -23.42 -9.81 17.40
C ARG A 9 -22.23 -10.33 16.60
N VAL A 10 -22.47 -11.08 15.54
CA VAL A 10 -21.45 -11.42 14.54
C VAL A 10 -21.72 -10.63 13.25
N PHE A 11 -21.71 -9.29 13.34
CA PHE A 11 -21.83 -8.42 12.15
C PHE A 11 -20.84 -7.24 12.18
N LEU A 12 -19.75 -7.38 12.94
CA LEU A 12 -18.59 -6.51 12.84
C LEU A 12 -17.35 -7.39 12.69
N LEU A 13 -17.40 -8.30 11.70
CA LEU A 13 -16.18 -8.80 11.10
C LEU A 13 -15.52 -7.57 10.48
N ALA A 14 -14.51 -7.06 11.18
CA ALA A 14 -13.55 -6.14 10.62
C ALA A 14 -13.21 -6.62 9.21
N ALA A 15 -13.50 -5.79 8.22
CA ALA A 15 -13.11 -6.00 6.83
C ALA A 15 -11.57 -5.85 6.66
N CYS A 16 -10.80 -6.40 7.60
CA CYS A 16 -9.37 -6.66 7.45
C CYS A 16 -9.21 -8.02 6.76
N GLY A 17 -9.69 -8.12 5.52
CA GLY A 17 -8.95 -8.94 4.57
C GLY A 17 -7.57 -8.31 4.34
N PRO A 18 -6.60 -9.01 3.74
CA PRO A 18 -5.45 -8.33 3.14
C PRO A 18 -6.06 -7.24 2.26
N ARG A 19 -5.92 -5.98 2.67
CA ARG A 19 -6.46 -4.89 1.87
C ARG A 19 -5.47 -4.89 0.71
N ASP A 20 -5.85 -5.32 -0.48
CA ASP A 20 -5.03 -5.17 -1.67
C ASP A 20 -5.16 -3.72 -2.13
N LEU A 21 -4.72 -2.77 -1.30
CA LEU A 21 -4.80 -1.34 -1.64
C LEU A 21 -3.98 -1.11 -2.91
N ALA A 22 -4.55 -0.33 -3.83
CA ALA A 22 -3.90 -0.01 -5.09
C ALA A 22 -2.75 0.97 -4.87
N VAL A 23 -1.82 1.03 -5.83
CA VAL A 23 -0.76 2.05 -5.85
C VAL A 23 -1.38 3.45 -5.76
N GLY A 24 -0.85 4.28 -4.86
CA GLY A 24 -1.36 5.63 -4.57
C GLY A 24 -2.42 5.69 -3.46
N GLU A 25 -2.94 4.56 -2.98
CA GLU A 25 -3.84 4.56 -1.82
C GLU A 25 -3.08 4.70 -0.50
N ARG A 26 -3.75 5.30 0.50
CA ARG A 26 -3.18 5.47 1.83
C ARG A 26 -3.14 4.13 2.56
N CYS A 27 -1.95 3.73 2.99
CA CYS A 27 -1.70 2.51 3.73
C CYS A 27 -1.13 2.82 5.12
N GLN A 28 -1.17 1.83 6.01
CA GLN A 28 -0.55 1.93 7.34
C GLN A 28 0.54 0.86 7.55
N SER A 29 0.61 -0.13 6.66
CA SER A 29 1.55 -1.26 6.70
C SER A 29 1.69 -1.83 5.29
N ASP A 30 2.85 -2.41 4.99
CA ASP A 30 3.20 -3.08 3.74
C ASP A 30 2.20 -4.16 3.31
N GLY A 31 1.77 -5.03 4.25
CA GLY A 31 0.76 -6.07 4.00
C GLY A 31 -0.67 -5.56 3.71
N GLN A 32 -0.88 -4.24 3.62
CA GLN A 32 -2.11 -3.62 3.14
C GLN A 32 -1.99 -3.12 1.71
N CYS A 33 -0.88 -3.30 1.02
CA CYS A 33 -0.73 -2.90 -0.37
C CYS A 33 -0.74 -4.16 -1.23
N ALA A 34 -1.40 -4.12 -2.38
CA ALA A 34 -1.33 -5.22 -3.36
C ALA A 34 0.12 -5.50 -3.78
N SER A 35 0.93 -4.44 -3.92
CA SER A 35 2.36 -4.52 -4.22
C SER A 35 3.23 -4.90 -2.99
N GLY A 36 2.62 -5.05 -1.81
CA GLY A 36 3.32 -5.38 -0.56
C GLY A 36 4.24 -4.28 -0.05
N MET A 37 4.08 -3.04 -0.50
CA MET A 37 4.98 -1.95 -0.17
C MET A 37 4.22 -0.67 0.16
N CYS A 38 4.37 -0.24 1.41
CA CYS A 38 3.79 0.97 1.96
C CYS A 38 4.90 1.95 2.29
N VAL A 39 4.94 3.09 1.61
CA VAL A 39 6.00 4.10 1.73
C VAL A 39 5.46 5.33 2.45
N MET A 40 6.14 5.76 3.51
CA MET A 40 5.81 6.99 4.21
C MET A 40 6.44 8.20 3.51
N GLU A 41 5.62 9.01 2.86
CA GLU A 41 6.03 10.26 2.23
C GLU A 41 5.83 11.44 3.20
N PRO A 42 6.80 12.37 3.34
CA PRO A 42 6.78 13.41 4.38
C PRO A 42 5.61 14.40 4.29
N PHE A 43 4.98 14.53 3.12
CA PHE A 43 3.86 15.47 2.90
C PHE A 43 2.52 14.79 2.58
N LEU A 44 2.52 13.54 2.10
CA LEU A 44 1.29 12.79 1.73
C LEU A 44 0.84 11.82 2.83
N GLY A 45 1.76 11.38 3.68
CA GLY A 45 1.57 10.25 4.59
C GLY A 45 1.99 8.94 3.96
N ALA A 46 1.59 7.82 4.55
CA ALA A 46 1.94 6.49 4.07
C ALA A 46 1.03 6.04 2.93
N THR A 47 1.63 5.68 1.80
CA THR A 47 0.96 5.38 0.53
C THR A 47 1.54 4.14 -0.13
N CYS A 48 0.68 3.34 -0.77
CA CYS A 48 1.11 2.13 -1.46
C CYS A 48 1.89 2.48 -2.72
N LYS A 49 3.01 1.81 -2.92
CA LYS A 49 3.91 2.01 -4.07
C LYS A 49 4.33 0.67 -4.65
N ASP A 50 4.71 0.68 -5.91
CA ASP A 50 5.17 -0.53 -6.59
C ASP A 50 6.68 -0.71 -6.43
N PRO A 51 7.18 -1.86 -5.96
CA PRO A 51 8.61 -2.14 -5.89
C PRO A 51 9.22 -2.27 -7.29
N CYS A 52 10.22 -1.46 -7.58
CA CYS A 52 10.92 -1.53 -8.87
C CYS A 52 12.25 -2.28 -8.82
N GLY A 53 12.73 -2.62 -7.61
CA GLY A 53 13.95 -3.41 -7.42
C GLY A 53 15.23 -2.77 -7.98
N GLY A 54 15.23 -1.46 -8.23
CA GLY A 54 16.36 -0.74 -8.81
C GLY A 54 16.40 -0.72 -10.34
N ASN A 55 15.30 -1.09 -11.02
CA ASN A 55 15.21 -1.05 -12.47
C ASN A 55 13.91 -0.36 -12.94
N ASP A 56 14.05 0.68 -13.75
CA ASP A 56 12.95 1.45 -14.35
C ASP A 56 12.03 0.59 -15.23
N SER A 57 12.53 -0.53 -15.77
CA SER A 57 11.73 -1.44 -16.60
C SER A 57 10.64 -2.18 -15.83
N ASN A 58 10.73 -2.22 -14.49
CA ASN A 58 9.67 -2.74 -13.64
C ASN A 58 8.56 -1.71 -13.39
N CYS A 59 8.77 -0.46 -13.79
CA CYS A 59 7.79 0.60 -13.59
C CYS A 59 6.84 0.75 -14.77
N PRO A 60 5.59 1.17 -14.51
CA PRO A 60 4.65 1.51 -15.56
C PRO A 60 5.16 2.65 -16.45
N ALA A 61 4.61 2.76 -17.66
CA ALA A 61 4.98 3.83 -18.58
C ALA A 61 4.70 5.22 -17.96
N GLY A 62 5.73 6.05 -17.86
CA GLY A 62 5.66 7.39 -17.24
C GLY A 62 6.16 7.44 -15.79
N GLU A 63 6.60 6.31 -15.23
CA GLU A 63 7.21 6.21 -13.91
C GLU A 63 8.68 5.79 -14.03
N VAL A 64 9.49 6.15 -13.04
CA VAL A 64 10.90 5.80 -12.92
C VAL A 64 11.15 5.12 -11.59
N CYS A 65 12.13 4.23 -11.57
CA CYS A 65 12.51 3.52 -10.38
C CYS A 65 13.38 4.42 -9.50
N SER A 66 12.86 4.79 -8.34
CA SER A 66 13.55 5.67 -7.42
C SER A 66 13.83 4.99 -6.09
N GLY A 67 15.12 4.98 -5.74
CA GLY A 67 15.64 4.44 -4.48
C GLY A 67 15.46 5.36 -3.27
N ARG A 68 14.52 6.31 -3.31
CA ARG A 68 14.44 7.40 -2.31
C ARG A 68 13.71 7.05 -1.02
N ALA A 69 13.12 5.86 -0.86
CA ALA A 69 12.35 5.54 0.34
C ALA A 69 13.26 5.14 1.49
N ALA A 70 12.87 5.63 2.68
CA ALA A 70 13.44 5.25 3.96
C ALA A 70 13.60 3.72 4.06
N GLY A 71 14.85 3.24 3.95
CA GLY A 71 15.17 1.81 4.13
C GLY A 71 15.87 1.09 2.98
N ASN A 72 16.42 1.79 1.96
CA ASN A 72 17.05 1.17 0.78
C ASN A 72 16.07 0.41 -0.13
N VAL A 73 14.83 0.89 -0.21
CA VAL A 73 13.80 0.24 -1.03
C VAL A 73 13.50 1.14 -2.21
N ALA A 74 13.64 0.58 -3.41
CA ALA A 74 13.36 1.28 -4.66
C ALA A 74 11.93 1.00 -5.09
N TYR A 75 11.18 2.06 -5.39
CA TYR A 75 9.81 1.99 -5.84
C TYR A 75 9.58 2.90 -7.05
N CYS A 76 8.53 2.61 -7.80
CA CYS A 76 8.11 3.43 -8.92
C CYS A 76 7.56 4.76 -8.42
N GLU A 77 8.18 5.84 -8.86
CA GLU A 77 7.65 7.18 -8.69
C GLU A 77 7.36 7.78 -10.07
N PRO A 78 6.34 8.65 -10.19
CA PRO A 78 6.13 9.38 -11.44
C PRO A 78 7.41 10.07 -11.84
N ALA A 79 7.80 9.93 -13.11
CA ALA A 79 8.92 10.66 -13.65
C ALA A 79 8.61 12.15 -13.48
N LEU A 80 9.22 12.80 -12.48
CA LEU A 80 9.19 14.24 -12.36
C LEU A 80 9.90 14.76 -13.61
N VAL A 81 9.11 15.05 -14.65
CA VAL A 81 9.57 15.73 -15.85
C VAL A 81 10.07 17.08 -15.34
N GLY A 82 11.38 17.17 -15.14
CA GLY A 82 12.03 18.41 -14.75
C GLY A 82 11.73 19.47 -15.78
N GLU A 83 11.10 20.55 -15.32
CA GLU A 83 11.07 21.85 -15.99
C GLU A 83 12.49 22.42 -16.16
#